data_AF-A0AAV5AVD4-F1
#
_entry.id   AF-A0AAV5AVD4-F1
#
_cell.length_a   1.000
_cell.length_b   1.000
_cell.length_c   1.000
_cell.angle_alpha   90.00
_cell.angle_beta   90.00
_cell.angle_gamma   90.00
#
_symmetry.space_group_name_H-M   'P 1'
#
loop_
_entity.id
_entity.type
_entity.pdbx_description
1 polymer ?
#
loop_
_entity_poly.entity_id
_entity_poly.type
_entity_poly.pdbx_seq_one_letter_code
_entity_poly.pdbx_strand_id
1 'polypeptide(L)'
;MKRNKKRILIDLGIGFLVGTITNTLGVLLWWLLFSKNDLETFLLIAYQEGHLGAIVSIAALLSLGAFFLFLKRSFDTRARGVLLWVFVTAFIVMYLEFF
;
A
#
# COMPACT_ATOMS: atom_id res chain seq x y z
N MET A 1 -3.58 33.84 3.91
CA MET A 1 -2.83 32.69 3.36
C MET A 1 -3.00 31.33 4.11
N LYS A 2 -3.70 31.24 5.27
CA LYS A 2 -3.84 29.99 6.06
C LYS A 2 -4.80 28.92 5.47
N ARG A 3 -5.71 29.28 4.54
CA ARG A 3 -6.76 28.39 4.02
C ARG A 3 -6.24 27.26 3.10
N ASN A 4 -5.08 27.42 2.47
CA ASN A 4 -4.52 26.43 1.53
C ASN A 4 -3.86 25.22 2.20
N LYS A 5 -3.21 25.39 3.36
CA LYS A 5 -2.56 24.27 4.07
C LYS A 5 -3.53 23.17 4.50
N LYS A 6 -4.75 23.54 4.92
CA LYS A 6 -5.77 22.58 5.37
C LYS A 6 -6.26 21.68 4.23
N ARG A 7 -6.43 22.22 3.01
CA ARG A 7 -6.81 21.42 1.82
C ARG A 7 -5.73 20.42 1.44
N ILE A 8 -4.46 20.84 1.48
CA ILE A 8 -3.32 19.98 1.16
C ILE A 8 -3.27 18.76 2.10
N LEU A 9 -3.47 18.96 3.41
CA LEU A 9 -3.50 17.88 4.39
C LEU A 9 -4.65 16.89 4.13
N ILE A 10 -5.82 17.38 3.74
CA ILE A 10 -6.97 16.52 3.41
C ILE A 10 -6.68 15.68 2.16
N ASP A 11 -6.14 16.30 1.10
CA ASP A 11 -5.79 15.58 -0.13
C ASP A 11 -4.68 14.54 0.10
N LEU A 12 -3.68 14.85 0.93
CA LEU A 12 -2.66 13.88 1.37
C LEU A 12 -3.30 12.70 2.11
N GLY A 13 -4.21 12.98 3.05
CA GLY A 13 -4.93 11.93 3.79
C GLY A 13 -5.77 11.04 2.89
N ILE A 14 -6.43 11.61 1.87
CA ILE A 14 -7.17 10.83 0.87
C ILE A 14 -6.22 9.92 0.09
N GLY A 15 -5.09 10.46 -0.38
CA GLY A 15 -4.07 9.66 -1.08
C GLY A 15 -3.54 8.51 -0.22
N PHE A 16 -3.27 8.77 1.05
CA PHE A 16 -2.80 7.78 2.00
C PHE A 16 -3.84 6.65 2.18
N LEU A 17 -5.12 7.01 2.40
CA LEU A 17 -6.22 6.04 2.52
C LEU A 17 -6.37 5.18 1.26
N VAL A 18 -6.26 5.79 0.08
CA VAL A 18 -6.32 5.02 -1.18
C VAL A 18 -5.13 4.06 -1.28
N GLY A 19 -3.92 4.50 -0.92
CA GLY A 19 -2.75 3.64 -0.82
C GLY A 19 -2.99 2.44 0.09
N THR A 20 -3.54 2.65 1.29
CA THR A 20 -3.87 1.57 2.22
C THR A 20 -4.87 0.59 1.62
N ILE A 21 -5.94 1.09 0.99
CA ILE A 21 -6.97 0.24 0.36
C ILE A 21 -6.36 -0.57 -0.80
N THR A 22 -5.58 0.07 -1.68
CA THR A 22 -4.95 -0.63 -2.80
C THR A 22 -3.94 -1.66 -2.33
N ASN A 23 -3.20 -1.38 -1.25
CA ASN A 23 -2.27 -2.34 -0.68
C ASN A 23 -3.01 -3.56 -0.11
N THR A 24 -4.08 -3.36 0.67
CA THR A 24 -4.90 -4.46 1.18
C THR A 24 -5.51 -5.27 0.02
N LEU A 25 -5.99 -4.60 -1.02
CA LEU A 25 -6.46 -5.27 -2.24
C LEU A 25 -5.36 -6.06 -2.94
N GLY A 26 -4.12 -5.58 -2.96
CA GLY A 26 -2.98 -6.30 -3.53
C GLY A 26 -2.68 -7.59 -2.78
N VAL A 27 -2.70 -7.56 -1.45
CA VAL A 27 -2.52 -8.77 -0.62
C VAL A 27 -3.69 -9.75 -0.82
N LEU A 28 -4.93 -9.26 -0.85
CA LEU A 28 -6.10 -10.09 -1.10
C LEU A 28 -6.09 -10.71 -2.51
N LEU A 29 -5.68 -9.95 -3.51
CA LEU A 29 -5.53 -10.44 -4.88
C LEU A 29 -4.45 -11.54 -4.94
N TRP A 30 -3.33 -11.34 -4.26
CA TRP A 30 -2.29 -12.36 -4.14
C TRP A 30 -2.83 -13.64 -3.51
N TRP A 31 -3.54 -13.52 -2.38
CA TRP A 31 -4.18 -14.65 -1.71
C TRP A 31 -5.16 -15.37 -2.65
N LEU A 32 -6.05 -14.65 -3.34
CA LEU A 32 -7.04 -15.23 -4.26
C LEU A 32 -6.41 -15.98 -5.46
N LEU A 33 -5.25 -15.51 -5.94
CA LEU A 33 -4.59 -16.10 -7.11
C LEU A 33 -3.68 -17.29 -6.75
N PHE A 34 -3.02 -17.24 -5.58
CA PHE A 34 -1.96 -18.18 -5.23
C PHE A 34 -2.30 -19.08 -4.04
N SER A 35 -3.26 -18.72 -3.18
CA SER A 35 -3.65 -19.55 -2.03
C SER A 35 -4.85 -20.43 -2.34
N LYS A 36 -4.75 -21.70 -1.96
CA LYS A 36 -5.89 -22.64 -1.87
C LYS A 36 -6.47 -22.74 -0.45
N ASN A 37 -5.81 -22.09 0.51
CA ASN A 37 -6.10 -22.14 1.94
C ASN A 37 -6.85 -20.88 2.39
N ASP A 38 -7.56 -20.98 3.51
CA ASP A 38 -8.20 -19.85 4.17
C ASP A 38 -7.20 -18.72 4.48
N LEU A 39 -7.71 -17.49 4.53
CA LEU A 39 -6.91 -16.27 4.66
C LEU A 39 -6.02 -16.29 5.92
N GLU A 40 -6.54 -16.80 7.04
CA GLU A 40 -5.80 -16.93 8.29
C GLU A 40 -4.61 -17.88 8.14
N THR A 41 -4.84 -19.06 7.57
CA THR A 41 -3.79 -20.06 7.32
C THR A 41 -2.74 -19.54 6.35
N PHE A 42 -3.15 -18.84 5.29
CA PHE A 42 -2.24 -18.19 4.35
C PHE A 42 -1.33 -17.16 5.04
N LEU A 43 -1.90 -16.29 5.88
CA LEU A 43 -1.11 -15.29 6.61
C LEU A 43 -0.16 -15.94 7.62
N LEU A 44 -0.60 -17.01 8.29
CA LEU A 44 0.22 -17.76 9.23
C LEU A 44 1.42 -18.42 8.52
N ILE A 45 1.19 -19.09 7.39
CA ILE A 45 2.25 -19.71 6.59
C ILE A 45 3.20 -18.64 6.06
N ALA A 46 2.67 -17.55 5.51
CA ALA A 46 3.48 -16.44 5.01
C ALA A 46 4.34 -15.80 6.11
N TYR A 47 3.87 -15.77 7.36
CA TYR A 47 4.66 -15.31 8.50
C TYR A 47 5.75 -16.32 8.88
N GLN A 48 5.40 -17.61 8.99
CA GLN A 48 6.34 -18.65 9.39
C GLN A 48 7.46 -18.88 8.36
N GLU A 49 7.14 -18.77 7.07
CA GLU A 49 8.11 -18.92 5.99
C GLU A 49 8.85 -17.61 5.66
N GLY A 50 8.55 -16.51 6.37
CA GLY A 50 9.17 -15.20 6.13
C GLY A 50 8.74 -14.54 4.79
N HIS A 51 7.75 -15.08 4.11
CA HIS A 51 7.25 -14.57 2.82
C HIS A 51 6.30 -13.37 2.95
N LEU A 52 5.89 -13.01 4.17
CA LEU A 52 5.00 -11.87 4.40
C LEU A 52 5.55 -10.55 3.85
N GLY A 53 6.85 -10.29 4.03
CA GLY A 53 7.50 -9.10 3.49
C GLY A 53 7.43 -9.04 1.96
N ALA A 54 7.72 -10.14 1.29
CA ALA A 54 7.61 -10.26 -0.17
C ALA A 54 6.17 -10.04 -0.68
N ILE A 55 5.17 -10.63 -0.02
CA ILE A 55 3.75 -10.46 -0.39
C ILE A 55 3.32 -8.99 -0.24
N VAL A 56 3.66 -8.37 0.88
CA VAL A 56 3.35 -6.95 1.14
C VAL A 56 4.10 -6.04 0.16
N SER A 57 5.31 -6.41 -0.27
CA SER A 57 6.08 -5.67 -1.29
C SER A 57 5.37 -5.65 -2.64
N ILE A 58 4.84 -6.79 -3.08
CA ILE A 58 4.09 -6.90 -4.33
C ILE A 58 2.79 -6.11 -4.24
N ALA A 59 2.11 -6.12 -3.09
CA ALA A 59 0.95 -5.30 -2.83
C ALA A 59 1.26 -3.79 -2.83
N ALA A 60 2.42 -3.39 -2.29
CA ALA A 60 2.89 -2.00 -2.30
C ALA A 60 3.25 -1.56 -3.72
N LEU A 61 3.84 -2.44 -4.51
CA LEU A 61 4.09 -2.24 -5.94
C LEU A 61 2.78 -2.01 -6.70
N LEU A 62 1.71 -2.76 -6.38
CA LEU A 62 0.39 -2.54 -6.97
C LEU A 62 -0.18 -1.15 -6.60
N SER A 63 0.10 -0.67 -5.38
CA SER A 63 -0.29 0.68 -4.92
C SER A 63 0.39 1.79 -5.74
N LEU A 64 1.56 1.55 -6.33
CA LEU A 64 2.16 2.48 -7.31
C LEU A 64 1.32 2.61 -8.58
N GLY A 65 0.57 1.57 -8.98
CA GLY A 65 -0.40 1.66 -10.07
C GLY A 65 -1.49 2.70 -9.80
N ALA A 66 -2.02 2.74 -8.56
CA ALA A 66 -2.95 3.77 -8.14
C ALA A 66 -2.30 5.17 -8.12
N PHE A 67 -1.04 5.26 -7.70
CA PHE A 67 -0.27 6.50 -7.78
C PHE A 67 -0.19 7.04 -9.22
N PHE A 68 0.18 6.20 -10.19
CA PHE A 68 0.24 6.61 -11.60
C PHE A 68 -1.14 7.02 -12.15
N LEU A 69 -2.22 6.37 -11.71
CA LEU A 69 -3.59 6.76 -12.08
C LEU A 69 -3.93 8.18 -11.59
N PHE A 70 -3.57 8.53 -10.35
CA PHE A 70 -3.75 9.88 -9.83
C PHE A 70 -2.88 10.91 -10.55
N LEU A 71 -1.64 10.54 -10.88
CA LEU A 71 -0.73 11.41 -11.62
C LEU A 71 -1.26 11.72 -13.03
N LYS A 72 -1.80 10.71 -13.73
CA LYS A 72 -2.43 10.89 -15.06
C LYS A 72 -3.67 11.80 -15.01
N ARG A 73 -4.35 11.85 -13.86
CA ARG A 73 -5.53 12.69 -13.64
C ARG A 73 -5.18 14.08 -13.07
N SER A 74 -3.90 14.45 -13.03
CA SER A 74 -3.40 15.73 -12.49
C SER A 74 -3.76 15.98 -11.01
N PHE A 75 -3.94 14.91 -10.22
CA PHE A 75 -4.21 15.00 -8.78
C PHE A 75 -2.91 14.93 -7.96
N ASP A 76 -1.98 15.85 -8.19
CA ASP A 76 -0.62 15.79 -7.64
C ASP A 76 -0.57 15.66 -6.12
N THR A 77 -1.40 16.41 -5.38
CA THR A 77 -1.41 16.37 -3.92
C THR A 77 -1.89 15.03 -3.35
N ARG A 78 -2.85 14.38 -4.02
CA ARG A 78 -3.34 13.04 -3.62
C ARG A 78 -2.33 11.97 -4.01
N ALA A 79 -1.70 12.09 -5.18
CA ALA A 79 -0.63 11.21 -5.61
C ALA A 79 0.53 11.21 -4.60
N ARG A 80 0.91 12.39 -4.07
CA ARG A 80 1.90 12.49 -2.97
C ARG A 80 1.46 11.75 -1.70
N GLY A 81 0.17 11.75 -1.38
CA GLY A 81 -0.38 10.98 -0.25
C GLY A 81 -0.22 9.47 -0.44
N VAL A 82 -0.48 8.97 -1.65
CA VAL A 82 -0.27 7.55 -2.00
C VAL A 82 1.21 7.19 -1.89
N LEU A 83 2.11 8.02 -2.43
CA LEU A 83 3.55 7.78 -2.30
C LEU A 83 4.01 7.72 -0.85
N LEU A 84 3.50 8.61 0.00
CA LEU A 84 3.86 8.62 1.42
C LEU A 84 3.45 7.30 2.09
N TRP A 85 2.28 6.76 1.76
CA TRP A 85 1.88 5.42 2.21
C TRP A 85 2.81 4.32 1.70
N VAL A 86 3.21 4.37 0.42
CA VAL A 86 4.15 3.39 -0.16
C VAL A 86 5.49 3.43 0.57
N PHE A 87 6.03 4.60 0.89
CA PHE A 87 7.26 4.72 1.67
C PHE A 87 7.12 4.11 3.08
N VAL A 88 6.03 4.41 3.78
CA VAL A 88 5.75 3.79 5.09
C VAL A 88 5.70 2.27 4.97
N THR A 89 5.03 1.76 3.94
CA THR A 89 4.91 0.32 3.68
C THR A 89 6.28 -0.30 3.35
N ALA A 90 7.13 0.40 2.60
CA ALA A 90 8.48 -0.05 2.28
C ALA A 90 9.36 -0.17 3.54
N PHE A 91 9.25 0.78 4.49
CA PHE A 91 9.94 0.66 5.78
C PHE A 91 9.41 -0.52 6.62
N ILE A 92 8.09 -0.77 6.58
CA ILE A 92 7.49 -1.94 7.26
C ILE A 92 8.02 -3.24 6.66
N VAL A 93 8.04 -3.36 5.33
CA VAL A 93 8.61 -4.52 4.62
C VAL A 93 10.06 -4.71 5.00
N MET A 94 10.86 -3.64 4.96
CA MET A 94 12.27 -3.71 5.32
C MET A 94 12.45 -4.19 6.75
N TYR A 95 11.61 -3.73 7.68
CA TYR A 95 11.64 -4.24 9.05
C TYR A 95 11.29 -5.72 9.12
N LEU A 96 10.26 -6.17 8.39
CA LEU A 96 9.80 -7.57 8.41
C LEU A 96 10.75 -8.56 7.74
N GLU A 97 11.50 -8.16 6.70
CA GLU A 97 12.45 -9.05 6.02
C GLU A 97 13.83 -9.07 6.65
N PHE A 98 14.30 -7.94 7.20
CA PHE A 98 15.69 -7.81 7.64
C PHE A 98 15.90 -7.95 9.16
N PHE A 99 14.84 -7.92 9.97
CA PHE A 99 14.91 -8.03 11.44
C PHE A 99 13.94 -9.10 11.97
#